data_AF-A0A2X1RNL8-F1
#
_entry.id   AF-A0A2X1RNL8-F1
#
_cell.length_a   1.000
_cell.length_b   1.000
_cell.length_c   1.000
_cell.angle_alpha   90.00
_cell.angle_beta   90.00
_cell.angle_gamma   90.00
#
_symmetry.space_group_name_H-M   'P 1'
#
loop_
_entity.id
_entity.type
_entity.pdbx_description
1 polymer ?
#
loop_
_entity_poly.entity_id
_entity_poly.type
_entity_poly.pdbx_seq_one_letter_code
_entity_poly.pdbx_strand_id
1 'polypeptide(L)' 'MEDTNVYGNFKYERDSVDQGKKAREHAVLFGVDHKLHKQVLTYIEGAYARTRTTESKKGVKTEKEKSVGVGLRVYF' A
#
# COMPACT_ATOMS: atom_id res chain seq x y z
N MET A 1 -14.17 20.57 14.51
CA MET A 1 -13.00 19.68 14.64
C MET A 1 -13.10 18.72 13.47
N GLU A 2 -12.09 18.62 12.63
CA GLU A 2 -12.16 17.81 11.40
C GLU A 2 -12.26 16.33 11.80
N ASP A 3 -13.48 15.78 11.76
CA ASP A 3 -13.78 14.39 12.13
C ASP A 3 -13.35 13.39 11.05
N THR A 4 -12.67 13.85 10.01
CA THR A 4 -12.23 13.04 8.86
C THR A 4 -10.80 13.40 8.51
N ASN A 5 -9.89 12.43 8.51
CA ASN A 5 -8.52 12.62 8.03
C ASN A 5 -8.27 11.76 6.78
N VAL A 6 -7.47 12.28 5.88
CA VAL A 6 -7.01 11.56 4.69
C VAL A 6 -5.51 11.36 4.83
N TYR A 7 -5.06 10.12 4.64
CA TYR A 7 -3.65 9.77 4.67
C TYR A 7 -3.26 8.98 3.43
N GLY A 8 -2.00 9.13 3.05
CA GLY A 8 -1.40 8.43 1.93
C GLY A 8 0.01 8.00 2.28
N ASN A 9 0.35 6.75 2.00
CA ASN A 9 1.70 6.22 2.12
C ASN A 9 2.20 5.77 0.74
N PHE A 10 3.44 6.08 0.44
CA PHE A 10 4.10 5.63 -0.78
C PHE A 10 5.41 4.91 -0.40
N LYS A 11 5.50 3.66 -0.83
CA LYS A 11 6.67 2.82 -0.67
C LYS A 11 7.31 2.57 -2.03
N TYR A 12 8.60 2.83 -2.11
CA TYR A 12 9.44 2.47 -3.25
C TYR A 12 10.58 1.58 -2.75
N GLU A 13 10.72 0.41 -3.36
CA GLU A 13 11.76 -0.54 -3.00
C GLU A 13 12.45 -1.07 -4.26
N ARG A 14 13.76 -1.27 -4.17
CA ARG A 14 14.58 -1.78 -5.27
C ARG A 14 15.53 -2.83 -4.72
N ASP A 15 15.27 -4.07 -5.11
CA ASP A 15 16.17 -5.17 -4.86
C ASP A 15 17.00 -5.48 -6.10
N SER A 16 18.30 -5.57 -5.91
CA SER A 16 19.24 -6.05 -6.92
C SER A 16 20.03 -7.18 -6.30
N VAL A 17 19.66 -8.42 -6.64
CA VAL A 17 20.44 -9.60 -6.23
C VAL A 17 21.55 -9.79 -7.24
N ASP A 18 22.77 -10.06 -6.76
CA ASP A 18 24.05 -10.20 -7.49
C ASP A 18 24.06 -11.17 -8.70
N GLN A 19 22.95 -11.85 -8.97
CA GLN A 19 22.77 -12.79 -10.09
C GLN A 19 21.87 -12.25 -11.22
N GLY A 20 21.82 -10.92 -11.42
CA GLY A 20 21.16 -10.31 -12.57
C GLY A 20 19.62 -10.33 -12.52
N LYS A 21 19.05 -10.50 -11.32
CA LYS A 21 17.63 -10.28 -11.05
C LYS A 21 17.44 -8.92 -10.39
N LYS A 22 16.69 -8.04 -11.05
CA LYS A 22 16.34 -6.71 -10.52
C LYS A 22 14.85 -6.67 -10.25
N ALA A 23 14.45 -6.51 -9.00
CA ALA A 23 13.07 -6.27 -8.60
C ALA A 23 12.88 -4.80 -8.22
N ARG A 24 11.73 -4.25 -8.61
CA ARG A 24 11.30 -2.90 -8.25
C ARG A 24 9.86 -2.96 -7.78
N GLU A 25 9.62 -2.55 -6.56
CA GLU A 25 8.29 -2.47 -5.97
C GLU A 25 7.88 -1.01 -5.85
N HIS A 26 6.66 -0.71 -6.27
CA HIS A 26 5.98 0.55 -5.98
C HIS A 26 4.66 0.21 -5.32
N ALA A 27 4.50 0.57 -4.05
CA ALA A 27 3.24 0.41 -3.34
C ALA A 27 2.72 1.78 -2.90
N VAL A 28 1.45 2.03 -3.17
CA VAL A 28 0.71 3.21 -2.72
C VAL A 28 -0.41 2.71 -1.83
N LEU A 29 -0.56 3.30 -0.65
CA LEU A 29 -1.70 3.12 0.22
C LEU A 29 -2.36 4.48 0.39
N PHE A 30 -3.68 4.53 0.22
CA PHE A 30 -4.49 5.71 0.45
C PHE A 30 -5.61 5.33 1.40
N GLY A 31 -5.85 6.14 2.42
CA GLY A 31 -6.86 5.86 3.41
C GLY A 31 -7.60 7.11 3.84
N VAL A 32 -8.85 6.91 4.23
CA VAL A 32 -9.67 7.92 4.88
C VAL A 32 -10.10 7.34 6.21
N ASP A 33 -9.84 8.06 7.28
CA ASP A 33 -10.41 7.78 8.59
C ASP A 33 -11.54 8.75 8.91
N HIS A 34 -12.53 8.27 9.66
CA HIS A 34 -13.63 9.06 10.16
C HIS A 34 -13.89 8.73 11.63
N LYS A 35 -13.92 9.77 12.47
CA LYS A 35 -14.23 9.66 13.89
C LYS A 35 -15.74 9.68 14.08
N LEU A 36 -16.34 8.50 14.19
CA LEU A 36 -17.77 8.35 14.53
C LEU A 36 -18.07 8.80 15.96
N HIS A 37 -17.12 8.60 16.88
CA HIS A 37 -17.25 8.99 18.29
C HIS A 37 -15.86 9.26 18.89
N LYS A 38 -15.78 9.89 20.08
CA LYS A 38 -14.50 10.17 20.78
C LYS A 38 -13.60 8.94 20.96
N GLN A 39 -14.20 7.76 20.97
CA GLN A 39 -13.57 6.47 21.18
C GLN A 39 -13.65 5.53 19.95
N VAL A 40 -14.31 5.94 18.86
CA VAL A 40 -14.55 5.07 17.70
C VAL A 40 -14.10 5.76 16.42
N LEU A 41 -13.16 5.11 15.73
CA LEU A 41 -12.65 5.56 14.45
C LEU A 41 -12.88 4.45 13.41
N THR A 42 -13.58 4.77 12.33
CA THR A 42 -13.69 3.92 11.15
C THR A 42 -12.69 4.35 10.10
N TYR A 43 -12.22 3.42 9.29
CA TYR A 43 -11.29 3.73 8.21
C TYR A 43 -11.59 2.86 6.99
N ILE A 44 -11.34 3.44 5.83
CA ILE A 44 -11.37 2.77 4.53
C ILE A 44 -10.02 3.03 3.88
N GLU A 45 -9.34 1.97 3.49
CA GLU A 45 -8.01 2.02 2.87
C GLU A 45 -8.05 1.31 1.51
N GLY A 46 -7.42 1.90 0.51
CA GLY A 46 -7.08 1.22 -0.73
C GLY A 46 -5.57 1.14 -0.86
N ALA A 47 -5.08 -0.04 -1.23
CA ALA A 47 -3.68 -0.27 -1.53
C ALA A 47 -3.52 -0.72 -2.98
N TYR A 48 -2.48 -0.19 -3.62
CA TYR A 48 -2.06 -0.52 -4.96
C TYR A 48 -0.56 -0.81 -4.95
N ALA A 49 -0.17 -2.06 -5.16
CA ALA A 49 1.22 -2.46 -5.28
C ALA A 49 1.53 -2.92 -6.71
N ARG A 50 2.71 -2.57 -7.19
CA ARG A 50 3.23 -2.95 -8.49
C ARG A 50 4.67 -3.41 -8.34
N THR A 51 4.89 -4.69 -8.64
CA THR A 51 6.21 -5.31 -8.61
C THR A 51 6.67 -5.60 -10.02
N ARG A 52 7.83 -5.05 -10.40
CA ARG A 52 8.46 -5.29 -11.69
C ARG A 52 9.76 -6.05 -11.46
N THR A 53 9.81 -7.27 -11.98
CA THR A 53 10.97 -8.14 -11.90
C THR A 53 11.57 -8.29 -13.29
N THR A 54 12.86 -7.99 -13.41
CA THR A 54 13.63 -8.18 -14.64
C THR A 54 14.60 -9.32 -14.43
N GLU A 55 14.45 -10.40 -15.19
CA GLU A 55 15.39 -11.51 -15.20
C GLU A 55 16.16 -11.52 -16.52
N SER A 56 17.50 -11.52 -16.43
CA SER A 56 18.42 -11.39 -17.58
C SER A 56 18.20 -12.43 -18.70
N LYS A 57 17.52 -13.56 -18.42
CA LYS A 57 17.26 -14.65 -19.38
C LYS A 57 15.77 -14.96 -19.64
N LYS A 58 14.85 -14.39 -18.85
CA LYS A 58 13.40 -14.76 -18.87
C LYS A 58 12.45 -13.59 -19.14
N GLY A 59 12.99 -12.38 -19.39
CA GLY A 59 12.19 -11.21 -19.73
C GLY A 59 11.71 -10.42 -18.50
N VAL A 60 10.79 -9.49 -18.73
CA VAL A 60 10.24 -8.58 -17.70
C VAL A 60 8.88 -9.09 -17.25
N LYS A 61 8.75 -9.44 -15.96
CA LYS A 61 7.47 -9.74 -15.33
C LYS A 61 6.98 -8.50 -14.58
N THR A 62 5.70 -8.16 -14.74
CA THR A 62 5.05 -7.11 -13.96
C THR A 62 3.83 -7.71 -13.28
N GLU A 63 3.81 -7.64 -11.96
CA GLU A 63 2.69 -8.04 -11.12
C GLU A 63 2.04 -6.77 -10.56
N LYS A 64 0.72 -6.79 -10.45
CA LYS A 64 -0.09 -5.70 -9.93
C LYS A 64 -1.03 -6.29 -8.90
N GLU A 65 -1.02 -5.71 -7.72
CA GLU A 65 -1.89 -6.08 -6.63
C GLU A 65 -2.74 -4.87 -6.27
N LYS A 66 -4.04 -5.12 -6.13
CA LYS A 66 -5.01 -4.12 -5.70
C LYS A 66 -5.74 -4.70 -4.51
N SER A 67 -5.75 -3.98 -3.40
CA SER A 67 -6.46 -4.36 -2.19
C SER A 67 -7.30 -3.19 -1.70
N VAL A 68 -8.43 -3.52 -1.08
CA VAL A 68 -9.29 -2.57 -0.38
C VAL A 68 -9.56 -3.16 0.99
N GLY A 69 -9.39 -2.35 2.03
CA GLY A 69 -9.62 -2.70 3.41
C GLY A 69 -10.61 -1.73 4.05
N VAL A 70 -11.43 -2.25 4.96
CA VAL A 70 -12.29 -1.45 5.82
C VAL A 70 -12.10 -1.90 7.25
N GLY A 71 -12.13 -0.99 8.19
CA GLY A 71 -11.93 -1.33 9.59
C GLY A 71 -12.49 -0.32 10.57
N LEU A 72 -12.55 -0.75 11.83
CA LEU A 72 -13.06 0.03 12.94
C LEU A 72 -12.12 -0.17 14.13
N ARG A 73 -11.75 0.92 14.78
CA ARG A 73 -10.87 0.94 15.95
C ARG A 73 -11.61 1.56 17.13
N VAL A 74 -11.68 0.82 18.23
CA VAL A 74 -12.30 1.24 19.49
C VAL A 74 -11.19 1.50 20.51
N TYR A 75 -11.23 2.67 21.14
CA TYR A 75 -10.32 3.06 22.21
C TYR A 75 -11.08 3.06 23.54
N PHE A 76 -10.56 2.35 24.54
CA PHE A 76 -11.10 2.25 25.90
C PHE A 76 -10.40 3.23 26.84
#